data_AF-A0AAJ0FQV0-F1
#
_entry.id   AF-A0AAJ0FQV0-F1
#
_cell.length_a   1.000
_cell.length_b   1.000
_cell.length_c   1.000
_cell.angle_alpha   90.00
_cell.angle_beta   90.00
_cell.angle_gamma   90.00
#
_symmetry.space_group_name_H-M   'P 1'
#
loop_
_entity.id
_entity.type
_entity.pdbx_description
1 polymer ?
#
loop_
_entity_poly.entity_id
_entity_poly.type
_entity_poly.pdbx_seq_one_letter_code
_entity_poly.pdbx_strand_id
1 'polypeptide(L)'
;MPRLNDFGEEETEEDLLEASRRRARRLWDGFLDFALQGNILEIAFGLILAATFTTLVSSFVSDILLPPLSVLLPLNKNLEEKFAVLHPGPNYDNQHGYNTLKRAQDDGAVVMAYGVFLNKLVNFMGIGFALYGIAGLYQWLSHDPIIKHTIKCRYCRKSINEKAKRCVNCTSWLDGREELFGYESRPQPDSSQST
;
A
#
# COMPACT_ATOMS: atom_id res chain seq x y z
N MET A 1 25.62 68.61 22.00
CA MET A 1 24.78 67.45 21.67
C MET A 1 25.31 66.81 20.39
N PRO A 2 25.95 65.64 20.46
CA PRO A 2 26.23 64.81 19.29
C PRO A 2 25.23 63.65 19.21
N ARG A 3 24.68 63.41 18.02
CA ARG A 3 23.88 62.23 17.69
C ARG A 3 24.82 61.03 17.49
N LEU A 4 24.47 59.89 18.10
CA LEU A 4 25.00 58.55 17.80
C LEU A 4 23.73 57.71 17.52
N ASN A 5 23.27 57.66 16.27
CA ASN A 5 23.72 56.80 15.16
C ASN A 5 23.15 55.37 15.29
N ASP A 6 22.23 55.07 14.36
CA ASP A 6 21.42 53.86 14.09
C ASP A 6 22.20 52.55 13.82
N PHE A 7 23.45 52.39 14.29
CA PHE A 7 24.28 51.22 13.95
C PHE A 7 24.04 49.98 14.83
N GLY A 8 23.01 49.97 15.67
CA GLY A 8 22.72 48.86 16.60
C GLY A 8 21.59 47.92 16.17
N GLU A 9 20.73 48.34 15.23
CA GLU A 9 19.55 47.56 14.83
C GLU A 9 19.83 46.62 13.63
N GLU A 10 20.77 46.97 12.74
CA GLU A 10 21.13 46.13 11.58
C GLU A 10 21.93 44.87 11.99
N GLU A 11 22.85 44.96 12.96
CA GLU A 11 23.63 43.79 13.44
C GLU A 11 22.75 42.76 14.16
N THR A 12 21.66 43.19 14.83
CA THR A 12 20.77 42.25 15.53
C THR A 12 19.84 41.51 14.57
N GLU A 13 19.35 42.13 13.49
CA GLU A 13 18.56 41.42 12.49
C GLU A 13 19.39 40.39 11.72
N GLU A 14 20.63 40.70 11.34
CA GLU A 14 21.51 39.73 10.67
C GLU A 14 21.85 38.55 11.58
N ASP A 15 22.15 38.78 12.86
CA ASP A 15 22.43 37.72 13.85
C ASP A 15 21.20 36.83 14.15
N LEU A 16 20.00 37.41 14.19
CA LEU A 16 18.75 36.65 14.38
C LEU A 16 18.39 35.83 13.13
N LEU A 17 18.66 36.37 11.94
CA LEU A 17 18.50 35.65 10.68
C LEU A 17 19.54 34.53 10.54
N GLU A 18 20.78 34.72 10.99
CA GLU A 18 21.78 33.66 11.03
C GLU A 18 21.45 32.58 12.08
N ALA A 19 21.00 32.98 13.26
CA ALA A 19 20.62 32.03 14.32
C ALA A 19 19.41 31.18 13.91
N SER A 20 18.41 31.78 13.25
CA SER A 20 17.26 31.05 12.70
C SER A 20 17.69 30.12 11.55
N ARG A 21 18.56 30.57 10.64
CA ARG A 21 19.08 29.76 9.53
C ARG A 21 19.92 28.58 10.01
N ARG A 22 20.74 28.74 11.06
CA ARG A 22 21.52 27.64 11.67
C ARG A 22 20.62 26.61 12.36
N ARG A 23 19.55 27.05 13.05
CA ARG A 23 18.56 26.13 13.65
C ARG A 23 17.77 25.38 12.57
N ALA A 24 17.31 26.08 11.54
CA ALA A 24 16.60 25.47 10.41
C ALA A 24 17.47 24.43 9.70
N ARG A 25 18.76 24.71 9.47
CA ARG A 25 19.70 23.76 8.86
C ARG A 25 19.91 22.51 9.72
N ARG A 26 20.12 22.65 11.02
CA ARG A 26 20.24 21.51 11.94
C ARG A 26 18.98 20.65 12.01
N LEU A 27 17.80 21.28 12.01
CA LEU A 27 16.53 20.56 11.96
C LEU A 27 16.34 19.83 10.63
N TRP A 28 16.75 20.45 9.52
CA TRP A 28 16.70 19.84 8.19
C TRP A 28 17.67 18.67 8.04
N ASP A 29 18.91 18.83 8.48
CA ASP A 29 19.92 17.77 8.45
C ASP A 29 19.48 16.59 9.32
N GLY A 30 18.95 16.86 10.53
CA GLY A 30 18.40 15.84 11.41
C GLY A 30 17.14 15.15 10.86
N PHE A 31 16.30 15.87 10.12
CA PHE A 31 15.16 15.27 9.43
C PHE A 31 15.60 14.39 8.27
N LEU A 32 16.60 14.83 7.48
CA LEU A 32 17.15 14.03 6.38
C LEU A 32 17.75 12.73 6.90
N ASP A 33 18.56 12.79 7.95
CA ASP A 33 19.16 11.62 8.59
C ASP A 33 18.08 10.65 9.12
N PHE A 34 17.00 11.18 9.70
CA PHE A 34 15.87 10.38 10.16
C PHE A 34 15.06 9.76 9.00
N ALA A 35 14.80 10.51 7.93
CA ALA A 35 14.02 10.05 6.77
C ALA A 35 14.78 9.03 5.92
N LEU A 36 16.12 9.14 5.86
CA LEU A 36 17.01 8.21 5.16
C LEU A 36 17.27 6.92 5.98
N GLN A 37 16.74 6.82 7.19
CA GLN A 37 16.76 5.59 7.96
C GLN A 37 16.04 4.47 7.17
N GLY A 38 16.79 3.46 6.71
CA GLY A 38 16.28 2.44 5.79
C GLY A 38 15.00 1.73 6.23
N ASN A 39 14.82 1.50 7.54
CA ASN A 39 13.61 0.89 8.10
C ASN A 39 12.35 1.75 7.89
N ILE A 40 12.46 3.08 7.95
CA ILE A 40 11.30 3.98 7.78
C ILE A 40 10.99 4.15 6.30
N LEU A 41 12.04 4.25 5.47
CA LEU A 41 11.92 4.44 4.03
C LEU A 41 11.19 3.26 3.36
N GLU A 42 11.52 2.02 3.74
CA GLU A 42 10.85 0.82 3.22
C GLU A 42 9.36 0.79 3.56
N ILE A 43 9.00 1.13 4.81
CA ILE A 43 7.60 1.23 5.25
C ILE A 43 6.86 2.33 4.49
N ALA A 44 7.49 3.50 4.30
CA ALA A 44 6.91 4.63 3.60
C ALA A 44 6.62 4.29 2.12
N PHE A 45 7.57 3.68 1.42
CA PHE A 45 7.36 3.22 0.04
C PHE A 45 6.24 2.17 -0.05
N GLY A 46 6.17 1.24 0.90
CA GLY A 46 5.07 0.26 0.98
C GLY A 46 3.69 0.91 1.08
N LEU A 47 3.53 1.92 1.94
CA LEU A 47 2.26 2.63 2.11
C LEU A 47 1.86 3.44 0.88
N ILE A 48 2.82 4.13 0.24
CA ILE A 48 2.56 4.93 -0.97
C ILE A 48 2.14 4.04 -2.13
N LEU A 49 2.85 2.92 -2.34
CA LEU A 49 2.49 1.94 -3.37
C LEU A 49 1.12 1.31 -3.10
N ALA A 50 0.80 0.99 -1.84
CA ALA A 50 -0.50 0.45 -1.47
C ALA A 50 -1.65 1.44 -1.73
N ALA A 51 -1.48 2.72 -1.37
CA ALA A 51 -2.51 3.75 -1.55
C ALA A 51 -2.76 4.05 -3.04
N THR A 52 -1.69 4.19 -3.82
CA THR A 52 -1.79 4.45 -5.26
C THR A 52 -2.37 3.25 -6.01
N PHE A 53 -1.94 2.03 -5.69
CA PHE A 53 -2.48 0.82 -6.29
C PHE A 53 -3.98 0.65 -6.00
N THR A 54 -4.41 0.86 -4.75
CA THR A 54 -5.84 0.79 -4.39
C THR A 54 -6.67 1.80 -5.17
N THR A 55 -6.15 3.02 -5.35
CA THR A 55 -6.82 4.07 -6.13
C THR A 55 -6.93 3.69 -7.61
N LEU A 56 -5.85 3.18 -8.22
CA LEU A 56 -5.84 2.73 -9.61
C LEU A 56 -6.86 1.60 -9.86
N VAL A 57 -6.92 0.62 -8.97
CA VAL A 57 -7.88 -0.48 -9.10
C VAL A 57 -9.31 0.03 -8.88
N SER A 58 -9.54 0.94 -7.93
CA SER A 58 -10.86 1.54 -7.73
C SER A 58 -11.33 2.33 -8.95
N SER A 59 -10.47 3.10 -9.61
CA SER A 59 -10.80 3.80 -10.87
C SER A 59 -11.06 2.81 -12.00
N PHE A 60 -10.25 1.75 -12.12
CA PHE A 60 -10.51 0.71 -13.13
C PHE A 60 -11.89 0.06 -12.94
N VAL A 61 -12.25 -0.27 -11.71
CA VAL A 61 -13.56 -0.87 -11.40
C VAL A 61 -14.68 0.13 -11.67
N SER A 62 -14.58 1.34 -11.13
CA SER A 62 -15.65 2.33 -11.18
C SER A 62 -15.85 2.93 -12.58
N ASP A 63 -14.77 3.16 -13.32
CA ASP A 63 -14.82 3.88 -14.60
C ASP A 63 -14.86 2.94 -15.81
N ILE A 64 -14.33 1.71 -15.71
CA ILE A 64 -14.27 0.77 -16.84
C ILE A 64 -15.20 -0.43 -16.65
N LEU A 65 -15.29 -1.02 -15.45
CA LEU A 65 -16.13 -2.21 -15.23
C LEU A 65 -17.59 -1.89 -14.91
N LEU A 66 -17.86 -0.86 -14.10
CA LEU A 66 -19.23 -0.51 -13.72
C LEU A 66 -20.11 -0.06 -14.89
N PRO A 67 -19.65 0.75 -15.87
CA PRO A 67 -20.55 1.20 -16.94
C PRO A 67 -21.11 0.06 -17.81
N PRO A 68 -20.28 -0.91 -18.30
CA PRO A 68 -20.79 -2.08 -19.00
C PRO A 68 -21.66 -2.97 -18.11
N LEU A 69 -21.27 -3.16 -16.85
CA LEU A 69 -22.01 -3.99 -15.91
C LEU A 69 -23.37 -3.37 -15.55
N SER A 70 -23.46 -2.04 -15.47
CA SER A 70 -24.70 -1.28 -15.21
C SER A 70 -25.66 -1.29 -16.41
N VAL A 71 -25.14 -1.49 -17.62
CA VAL A 71 -25.98 -1.69 -18.81
C VAL A 71 -26.49 -3.14 -18.88
N LEU A 72 -25.67 -4.12 -18.46
CA LEU A 72 -25.99 -5.54 -18.56
C LEU A 72 -26.87 -6.05 -17.40
N LEU A 73 -26.60 -5.62 -16.16
CA LEU A 73 -27.48 -5.83 -15.02
C LEU A 73 -28.46 -4.65 -14.95
N PRO A 74 -29.78 -4.86 -15.05
CA PRO A 74 -30.79 -3.82 -14.90
C PRO A 74 -30.94 -3.35 -13.44
N LEU A 75 -29.83 -3.25 -12.70
CA LEU A 75 -29.73 -2.57 -11.42
C LEU A 75 -29.62 -1.07 -11.71
N ASN A 76 -30.79 -0.44 -11.72
CA ASN A 76 -31.08 1.00 -11.79
C ASN A 76 -29.86 1.93 -11.83
N LYS A 77 -29.73 2.67 -12.93
CA LYS A 77 -28.57 3.51 -13.34
C LYS A 77 -28.08 4.58 -12.35
N ASN A 78 -28.74 4.79 -11.21
CA ASN A 78 -28.31 5.71 -10.16
C ASN A 78 -28.51 5.07 -8.78
N LEU A 79 -27.71 4.06 -8.43
CA LEU A 79 -27.76 3.48 -7.08
C LEU A 79 -27.43 4.56 -6.04
N GLU A 80 -26.47 5.44 -6.28
CA GLU A 80 -26.13 6.51 -5.32
C GLU A 80 -27.29 7.47 -5.06
N GLU A 81 -28.13 7.76 -6.05
CA GLU A 81 -29.29 8.66 -5.86
C GLU A 81 -30.48 7.98 -5.19
N LYS A 82 -30.40 6.68 -4.89
CA LYS A 82 -31.42 6.01 -4.09
C LYS A 82 -31.19 6.26 -2.61
N PHE A 83 -31.99 7.16 -2.06
CA PHE A 83 -32.01 7.46 -0.63
C PHE A 83 -33.42 7.44 -0.09
N ALA A 84 -33.56 7.00 1.16
CA ALA A 84 -34.81 7.08 1.90
C ALA A 84 -34.75 8.31 2.80
N VAL A 85 -35.64 9.29 2.57
CA VAL A 85 -35.80 10.45 3.45
C VAL A 85 -36.61 10.01 4.67
N LEU A 86 -36.03 10.13 5.87
CA LEU A 86 -36.70 9.77 7.12
C LEU A 86 -37.34 10.98 7.77
N HIS A 87 -36.71 12.14 7.62
CA HIS A 87 -37.26 13.41 8.06
C HIS A 87 -37.13 14.44 6.94
N PRO A 88 -38.25 14.99 6.42
CA PRO A 88 -38.21 16.00 5.38
C PRO A 88 -37.60 17.30 5.92
N GLY A 89 -36.74 17.93 5.13
CA GLY A 89 -36.25 19.27 5.41
C GLY A 89 -37.29 20.34 5.09
N PRO A 90 -37.03 21.62 5.41
CA PRO A 90 -37.97 22.73 5.23
C PRO A 90 -38.37 22.98 3.76
N ASN A 91 -37.56 22.55 2.78
CA ASN A 91 -37.84 22.68 1.35
C ASN A 91 -38.28 21.36 0.68
N TYR A 92 -38.89 20.43 1.43
CA TYR A 92 -39.34 19.15 0.89
C TYR A 92 -40.58 19.34 -0.02
N ASP A 93 -40.41 19.09 -1.32
CA ASP A 93 -41.54 18.97 -2.24
C ASP A 93 -42.18 17.58 -2.10
N ASN A 94 -43.46 17.54 -1.71
CA ASN A 94 -44.22 16.31 -1.54
C ASN A 94 -44.45 15.55 -2.87
N GLN A 95 -44.31 16.24 -4.01
CA GLN A 95 -44.61 15.67 -5.34
C GLN A 95 -43.38 15.07 -6.02
N HIS A 96 -42.20 15.72 -5.91
CA HIS A 96 -40.98 15.29 -6.60
C HIS A 96 -39.84 14.88 -5.65
N GLY A 97 -40.00 15.05 -4.33
CA GLY A 97 -38.95 14.78 -3.36
C GLY A 97 -37.64 15.51 -3.67
N TYR A 98 -36.53 14.98 -3.18
CA TYR A 98 -35.21 15.45 -3.58
C TYR A 98 -34.72 14.65 -4.79
N ASN A 99 -34.27 15.34 -5.84
CA ASN A 99 -33.72 14.69 -7.03
C ASN A 99 -32.27 14.23 -6.85
N THR A 100 -31.55 14.76 -5.85
CA THR A 100 -30.16 14.40 -5.58
C THR A 100 -29.89 14.31 -4.08
N LEU A 101 -28.98 13.41 -3.70
CA LEU A 101 -28.54 13.24 -2.31
C LEU A 101 -27.99 14.54 -1.72
N LYS A 102 -27.18 15.28 -2.49
CA LYS A 102 -26.57 16.53 -2.05
C LYS A 102 -27.62 17.54 -1.62
N ARG A 103 -28.70 17.67 -2.40
CA ARG A 103 -29.78 18.63 -2.09
C ARG A 103 -30.55 18.26 -0.84
N ALA A 104 -30.81 16.97 -0.63
CA ALA A 104 -31.44 16.48 0.61
C ALA A 104 -30.56 16.76 1.84
N GLN A 105 -29.24 16.61 1.69
CA GLN A 105 -28.28 16.79 2.78
C GLN A 105 -28.02 18.26 3.11
N ASP A 106 -28.00 19.14 2.10
CA ASP A 106 -27.89 20.60 2.26
C ASP A 106 -29.13 21.21 2.94
N ASP A 107 -30.32 20.64 2.70
CA ASP A 107 -31.55 21.03 3.40
C ASP A 107 -31.64 20.48 4.84
N GLY A 108 -30.63 19.75 5.31
CA GLY A 108 -30.60 19.16 6.65
C GLY A 108 -31.61 18.01 6.84
N ALA A 109 -32.13 17.44 5.76
CA ALA A 109 -32.99 16.27 5.83
C ALA A 109 -32.16 15.07 6.34
N VAL A 110 -32.74 14.28 7.24
CA VAL A 110 -32.11 13.05 7.70
C VAL A 110 -32.38 11.97 6.66
N VAL A 111 -31.38 11.65 5.86
CA VAL A 111 -31.46 10.69 4.75
C VAL A 111 -30.69 9.41 5.05
N MET A 112 -31.36 8.26 4.92
CA MET A 112 -30.69 6.95 4.85
C MET A 112 -30.26 6.69 3.41
N ALA A 113 -29.00 7.02 3.09
CA ALA A 113 -28.37 6.86 1.78
C ALA A 113 -27.91 5.40 1.53
N TYR A 114 -28.84 4.44 1.52
CA TYR A 114 -28.53 3.03 1.24
C TYR A 114 -27.90 2.83 -0.15
N GLY A 115 -28.19 3.73 -1.08
CA GLY A 115 -27.60 3.80 -2.40
C GLY A 115 -26.08 3.88 -2.43
N VAL A 116 -25.50 4.81 -1.65
CA VAL A 116 -24.05 4.99 -1.53
C VAL A 116 -23.41 3.77 -0.88
N PHE A 117 -24.05 3.19 0.13
CA PHE A 117 -23.56 1.97 0.76
C PHE A 117 -23.47 0.80 -0.24
N LEU A 118 -24.53 0.60 -1.04
CA LEU A 118 -24.55 -0.48 -2.02
C LEU A 118 -23.52 -0.24 -3.14
N ASN A 119 -23.30 1.02 -3.55
CA ASN A 119 -22.21 1.34 -4.47
C ASN A 119 -20.83 0.98 -3.88
N LYS A 120 -20.57 1.33 -2.61
CA LYS A 120 -19.32 0.95 -1.94
C LYS A 120 -19.15 -0.57 -1.85
N LEU A 121 -20.22 -1.33 -1.61
CA LEU A 121 -20.19 -2.79 -1.57
C LEU A 121 -19.87 -3.39 -2.95
N VAL A 122 -20.51 -2.87 -4.02
CA VAL A 122 -20.23 -3.31 -5.39
C VAL A 122 -18.81 -2.96 -5.79
N ASN A 123 -18.31 -1.77 -5.45
CA ASN A 123 -16.92 -1.39 -5.71
C ASN A 123 -15.94 -2.30 -4.96
N PHE A 124 -16.20 -2.61 -3.68
CA PHE A 124 -15.37 -3.54 -2.90
C PHE A 124 -15.30 -4.94 -3.55
N MET A 125 -16.45 -5.48 -3.96
CA MET A 125 -16.51 -6.76 -4.68
C MET A 125 -15.78 -6.67 -6.03
N GLY A 126 -15.99 -5.58 -6.77
CA GLY A 126 -15.35 -5.34 -8.07
C GLY A 126 -13.84 -5.26 -7.99
N ILE A 127 -13.28 -4.61 -6.96
CA ILE A 127 -11.84 -4.57 -6.70
C ILE A 127 -11.30 -5.98 -6.46
N GLY A 128 -11.98 -6.79 -5.64
CA GLY A 128 -11.62 -8.17 -5.40
C GLY A 128 -11.59 -9.02 -6.68
N PHE A 129 -12.65 -8.91 -7.50
CA PHE A 129 -12.73 -9.60 -8.79
C PHE A 129 -11.69 -9.11 -9.80
N ALA A 130 -11.40 -7.80 -9.85
CA ALA A 130 -10.38 -7.23 -10.73
C ALA A 130 -8.98 -7.74 -10.37
N LEU A 131 -8.63 -7.75 -9.07
CA LEU A 131 -7.36 -8.31 -8.60
C LEU A 131 -7.23 -9.79 -8.92
N TYR A 132 -8.30 -10.57 -8.71
CA TYR A 132 -8.36 -11.97 -9.10
C TYR A 132 -8.18 -12.15 -10.62
N GLY A 133 -8.85 -11.32 -11.43
CA GLY A 133 -8.74 -11.35 -12.89
C GLY A 133 -7.32 -11.06 -13.38
N ILE A 134 -6.65 -10.05 -12.81
CA ILE A 134 -5.26 -9.72 -13.15
C ILE A 134 -4.31 -10.86 -12.72
N ALA A 135 -4.49 -11.40 -11.51
CA ALA A 135 -3.68 -12.52 -11.03
C ALA A 135 -3.87 -13.77 -11.91
N GLY A 136 -5.12 -14.06 -12.29
CA GLY A 136 -5.46 -15.16 -13.21
C GLY A 136 -4.88 -14.96 -14.60
N LEU A 137 -4.99 -13.74 -15.16
CA LEU A 137 -4.39 -13.38 -16.46
C LEU A 137 -2.87 -13.53 -16.42
N TYR A 138 -2.25 -13.07 -15.34
CA TYR A 138 -0.81 -13.20 -15.15
C TYR A 138 -0.38 -14.67 -15.03
N GLN A 139 -1.12 -15.49 -14.27
CA GLN A 139 -0.87 -16.94 -14.18
C GLN A 139 -1.07 -17.66 -15.52
N TRP A 140 -2.00 -17.18 -16.34
CA TRP A 140 -2.24 -17.70 -17.69
C TRP A 140 -1.13 -17.32 -18.66
N LEU A 141 -0.65 -16.07 -18.62
CA LEU A 141 0.37 -15.55 -19.52
C LEU A 141 1.80 -15.95 -19.11
N SER A 142 2.06 -16.03 -17.81
CA SER A 142 3.37 -16.24 -17.22
C SER A 142 3.36 -17.53 -16.39
N HIS A 143 3.77 -18.64 -17.01
CA HIS A 143 3.80 -19.96 -16.37
C HIS A 143 5.08 -20.23 -15.55
N ASP A 144 5.92 -19.22 -15.32
CA ASP A 144 7.14 -19.37 -14.53
C ASP A 144 6.86 -19.11 -13.04
N PRO A 145 7.13 -20.07 -12.13
CA PRO A 145 6.97 -19.85 -10.70
C PRO A 145 7.95 -18.79 -10.22
N ILE A 146 7.43 -17.62 -9.85
CA ILE A 146 8.22 -16.48 -9.31
C ILE A 146 8.91 -16.83 -7.99
N ILE A 147 8.36 -17.78 -7.23
CA ILE A 147 8.96 -18.25 -5.99
C ILE A 147 10.04 -19.27 -6.33
N LYS A 148 11.28 -18.79 -6.45
CA LYS A 148 12.45 -19.65 -6.41
C LYS A 148 12.47 -20.31 -5.03
N HIS A 149 12.16 -21.60 -4.95
CA HIS A 149 12.27 -22.36 -3.71
C HIS A 149 13.70 -22.23 -3.17
N THR A 150 13.80 -21.77 -1.93
CA THR A 150 15.07 -21.63 -1.22
C THR A 150 15.15 -22.63 -0.09
N ILE A 151 16.20 -23.45 -0.08
CA ILE A 151 16.51 -24.36 1.02
C ILE A 151 17.61 -23.75 1.90
N LYS A 152 17.67 -24.15 3.18
CA LYS A 152 18.80 -23.78 4.04
C LYS A 152 19.98 -24.71 3.77
N CYS A 153 21.16 -24.15 3.56
CA CYS A 153 22.38 -24.95 3.42
C CYS A 153 22.67 -25.72 4.72
N ARG A 154 22.97 -27.02 4.62
CA ARG A 154 23.27 -27.92 5.76
C ARG A 154 24.46 -27.45 6.60
N TYR A 155 25.44 -26.78 5.98
CA TYR A 155 26.69 -26.35 6.60
C TYR A 155 26.60 -24.96 7.22
N CYS A 156 26.29 -23.94 6.41
CA CYS A 156 26.32 -22.54 6.87
C CYS A 156 24.96 -21.95 7.24
N ARG A 157 23.87 -22.73 7.14
CA ARG A 157 22.48 -22.35 7.46
C ARG A 157 21.90 -21.14 6.70
N LYS A 158 22.67 -20.52 5.78
CA LYS A 158 22.17 -19.46 4.89
C LYS A 158 21.19 -20.05 3.86
N SER A 159 20.20 -19.26 3.47
CA SER A 159 19.26 -19.61 2.40
C SER A 159 19.98 -19.60 1.05
N ILE A 160 19.74 -20.65 0.26
CA ILE A 160 20.29 -20.83 -1.09
C ILE A 160 19.19 -21.31 -2.02
N ASN A 161 19.39 -21.14 -3.32
CA ASN A 161 18.47 -21.69 -4.32
C ASN A 161 18.48 -23.23 -4.27
N GLU A 162 17.31 -23.86 -4.33
CA GLU A 162 17.17 -25.33 -4.33
C GLU A 162 17.99 -26.02 -5.42
N LYS A 163 18.12 -25.42 -6.60
CA LYS A 163 18.87 -25.98 -7.75
C LYS A 163 20.37 -25.68 -7.69
N ALA A 164 20.88 -25.04 -6.62
CA ALA A 164 22.29 -24.70 -6.50
C ALA A 164 23.13 -25.92 -6.12
N LYS A 165 24.04 -26.34 -7.00
CA LYS A 165 24.99 -27.44 -6.72
C LYS A 165 26.07 -27.06 -5.69
N ARG A 166 26.36 -25.77 -5.55
CA ARG A 166 27.38 -25.23 -4.66
C ARG A 166 26.85 -24.02 -3.87
N CYS A 167 27.11 -23.99 -2.57
CA CYS A 167 26.71 -22.88 -1.73
C CYS A 167 27.59 -21.65 -2.01
N VAL A 168 26.99 -20.48 -2.28
CA VAL A 168 27.76 -19.23 -2.51
C VAL A 168 28.52 -18.78 -1.27
N ASN A 169 27.99 -19.03 -0.07
CA ASN A 169 28.56 -18.49 1.16
C ASN A 169 29.65 -19.36 1.79
N CYS A 170 29.48 -20.68 1.81
CA CYS A 170 30.47 -21.60 2.39
C CYS A 170 31.20 -22.45 1.36
N THR A 171 30.86 -22.32 0.07
CA THR A 171 31.49 -23.03 -1.05
C THR A 171 31.37 -24.56 -1.02
N SER A 172 30.63 -25.11 -0.05
CA SER A 172 30.38 -26.54 0.04
C SER A 172 29.45 -27.04 -1.06
N TRP A 173 29.64 -28.30 -1.41
CA TRP A 173 28.81 -29.04 -2.34
C TRP A 173 27.56 -29.55 -1.62
N LEU A 174 26.40 -29.30 -2.20
CA LEU A 174 25.12 -29.81 -1.68
C LEU A 174 24.66 -31.10 -2.36
N ASP A 175 25.41 -31.57 -3.36
CA ASP A 175 25.15 -32.75 -4.19
C ASP A 175 25.63 -34.07 -3.53
N GLY A 176 25.77 -34.10 -2.19
CA GLY A 176 26.21 -35.28 -1.43
C GLY A 176 27.67 -35.74 -1.63
N ARG A 177 28.43 -35.17 -2.57
CA ARG A 177 29.83 -35.55 -2.84
C ARG A 177 30.79 -35.41 -1.66
N GLU A 178 30.50 -34.49 -0.74
CA GLU A 178 31.29 -34.33 0.49
C GLU A 178 30.99 -35.42 1.53
N GLU A 179 29.84 -36.08 1.45
CA GLU A 179 29.43 -37.14 2.37
C GLU A 179 30.15 -38.47 2.06
N LEU A 180 30.55 -38.67 0.79
CA LEU A 180 31.28 -39.86 0.33
C LEU A 180 32.70 -40.00 0.91
N PHE A 181 33.37 -38.89 1.20
CA PHE A 181 34.71 -38.89 1.82
C PHE A 181 34.67 -38.97 3.36
N GLY A 182 33.47 -38.87 3.97
CA GLY A 182 33.28 -38.86 5.42
C GLY A 182 32.91 -40.21 6.04
N TYR A 183 32.59 -41.23 5.23
CA TYR A 183 32.09 -42.53 5.70
C TYR A 183 33.13 -43.35 6.50
N GLU A 184 34.43 -43.09 6.32
CA GLU A 184 35.47 -43.81 7.08
C GLU A 184 35.51 -43.42 8.58
N SER A 185 34.79 -42.39 9.02
CA SER A 185 35.00 -41.84 10.38
C SER A 185 33.75 -41.44 11.19
N ARG A 186 32.51 -41.75 10.75
CA ARG A 186 31.32 -41.48 11.58
C ARG A 186 30.32 -42.64 11.60
N PRO A 187 29.87 -43.09 12.79
CA PRO A 187 28.71 -43.97 12.88
C PRO A 187 27.45 -43.21 12.40
N GLN A 188 26.70 -43.83 11.49
CA GLN A 188 25.47 -43.27 10.93
C GLN A 188 24.38 -43.17 12.03
N PRO A 189 23.72 -42.01 12.20
CA PRO A 189 22.50 -41.93 13.00
C PRO A 189 21.31 -42.51 12.19
N ASP A 190 20.57 -43.39 12.86
CA ASP A 190 19.42 -44.16 12.36
C ASP A 190 18.34 -43.29 11.70
N SER A 191 17.89 -43.71 10.51
CA SER A 191 16.92 -43.05 9.64
C SER A 191 15.46 -43.27 10.07
N SER A 192 15.19 -43.56 11.34
CA SER A 192 13.88 -44.01 11.83
C SER A 192 12.98 -42.91 12.44
N GLN A 193 13.35 -41.62 12.35
CA GLN A 193 12.53 -40.53 12.92
C GLN A 193 12.19 -39.46 11.88
N SER A 194 11.28 -39.81 10.97
CA SER A 194 10.44 -38.85 10.26
C SER A 194 9.08 -39.48 10.00
N THR A 195 8.23 -39.44 11.01
CA THR A 195 6.76 -39.48 10.91
C THR A 195 6.21 -38.20 11.49
#